data_AF-A0A368U185-F1
#
_entry.id   AF-A0A368U185-F1
#
_cell.length_a   1.000
_cell.length_b   1.000
_cell.length_c   1.000
_cell.angle_alpha   90.00
_cell.angle_beta   90.00
_cell.angle_gamma   90.00
#
_symmetry.space_group_name_H-M   'P 1'
#
loop_
_entity.id
_entity.type
_entity.pdbx_description
1 polymer ?
#
loop_
_entity_poly.entity_id
_entity_poly.type
_entity_poly.pdbx_seq_one_letter_code
_entity_poly.pdbx_strand_id
1 'polypeptide(L)'
;MVWGYWESGQEVTLDGTTDVLPESVVFIAASPDLTINEAYPFEIDELASVTFRWMDGTGLVPNEGGAIIPILSDSAIQLSNFGIDIEIRLDDFGTLLGSGESFNLIDIPLDHVSCEDSACFDDGRFTGRYIGADAAAIISLIEAWGDIGSYSGTGVFEQSDIPIDGPQPE
;
A
#
# COMPACT_ATOMS: atom_id res chain seq x y z
N MET A 1 6.69 11.75 8.96
CA MET A 1 6.85 10.82 7.82
C MET A 1 6.51 11.60 6.56
N VAL A 2 7.18 11.30 5.45
CA VAL A 2 6.94 11.88 4.13
C VAL A 2 6.95 10.72 3.15
N TRP A 3 6.03 10.72 2.20
CA TRP A 3 6.02 9.80 1.08
C TRP A 3 6.04 10.61 -0.22
N GLY A 4 6.38 9.95 -1.31
CA GLY A 4 6.43 10.61 -2.61
C GLY A 4 6.97 9.69 -3.69
N TYR A 5 7.17 10.27 -4.85
CA TYR A 5 7.83 9.59 -5.95
C TYR A 5 8.72 10.57 -6.72
N TRP A 6 9.75 10.03 -7.37
CA TRP A 6 10.45 10.69 -8.45
C TRP A 6 9.93 10.12 -9.77
N GLU A 7 9.69 11.00 -10.74
CA GLU A 7 9.19 10.60 -12.05
C GLU A 7 10.33 10.03 -12.92
N SER A 8 10.00 9.06 -13.79
CA SER A 8 10.93 8.65 -14.85
C SER A 8 11.37 9.87 -15.69
N GLY A 9 12.66 9.91 -16.04
CA GLY A 9 13.26 11.02 -16.77
C GLY A 9 13.62 12.23 -15.90
N GLN A 10 13.33 12.21 -14.61
CA GLN A 10 13.74 13.28 -13.70
C GLN A 10 15.26 13.23 -13.45
N GLU A 11 15.91 14.40 -13.52
CA GLU A 11 17.30 14.57 -13.09
C GLU A 11 17.40 14.59 -11.57
N VAL A 12 18.21 13.70 -11.01
CA VAL A 12 18.47 13.61 -9.58
C VAL A 12 19.97 13.77 -9.34
N THR A 13 20.33 14.66 -8.41
CA THR A 13 21.74 14.86 -8.02
C THR A 13 22.00 14.18 -6.69
N LEU A 14 22.79 13.10 -6.73
CA LEU A 14 23.27 12.37 -5.56
C LEU A 14 24.78 12.53 -5.46
N ASP A 15 25.27 13.01 -4.31
CA ASP A 15 26.70 13.18 -4.03
C ASP A 15 27.47 13.98 -5.10
N GLY A 16 26.81 14.99 -5.68
CA GLY A 16 27.39 15.87 -6.70
C GLY A 16 27.44 15.30 -8.12
N THR A 17 26.90 14.09 -8.32
CA THR A 17 26.67 13.51 -9.65
C THR A 17 25.19 13.62 -10.00
N THR A 18 24.89 14.21 -11.15
CA THR A 18 23.52 14.26 -11.69
C THR A 18 23.33 13.06 -12.60
N ASP A 19 22.28 12.29 -12.32
CA ASP A 19 21.83 11.17 -13.15
C ASP A 19 20.36 11.36 -13.52
N VAL A 20 19.92 10.71 -14.59
CA VAL A 20 18.51 10.70 -15.03
C VAL A 20 17.91 9.38 -14.61
N LEU A 21 16.81 9.43 -13.85
CA LEU A 21 16.13 8.21 -13.43
C LEU A 21 15.53 7.50 -14.65
N PRO A 22 15.88 6.22 -14.90
CA PRO A 22 15.31 5.48 -16.02
C PRO A 22 13.84 5.10 -15.78
N GLU A 23 13.43 4.98 -14.51
CA GLU A 23 12.10 4.58 -14.08
C GLU A 23 11.64 5.45 -12.91
N SER A 24 10.32 5.58 -12.75
CA SER A 24 9.74 6.22 -11.57
C SER A 24 10.07 5.43 -10.31
N VAL A 25 10.39 6.13 -9.23
CA VAL A 25 10.75 5.52 -7.94
C VAL A 25 9.87 6.10 -6.85
N VAL A 26 9.07 5.26 -6.19
CA VAL A 26 8.29 5.63 -5.01
C VAL A 26 9.12 5.50 -3.73
N PHE A 27 8.84 6.31 -2.72
CA PHE A 27 9.54 6.28 -1.46
C PHE A 27 8.67 6.62 -0.26
N ILE A 28 9.02 6.06 0.89
CA ILE A 28 8.59 6.51 2.22
C ILE A 28 9.84 6.86 3.02
N ALA A 29 9.87 8.07 3.57
CA ALA A 29 10.89 8.55 4.49
C ALA A 29 10.25 8.82 5.87
N ALA A 30 10.75 8.14 6.90
CA ALA A 30 10.29 8.29 8.27
C ALA A 30 11.36 8.96 9.15
N SER A 31 10.92 9.51 10.29
CA SER A 31 11.85 9.95 11.33
C SER A 31 12.60 8.74 11.89
N PRO A 32 13.90 8.85 12.24
CA PRO A 32 14.62 7.76 12.91
C PRO A 32 14.00 7.38 14.27
N ASP A 33 13.23 8.28 14.87
CA ASP A 33 12.53 8.04 16.15
C ASP A 33 11.18 7.34 15.97
N LEU A 34 10.74 7.08 14.74
CA LEU A 34 9.50 6.35 14.49
C LEU A 34 9.70 4.88 14.86
N THR A 35 8.89 4.37 15.79
CA THR A 35 8.82 2.94 16.08
C THR A 35 8.30 2.21 14.85
N ILE A 36 9.05 1.21 14.38
CA ILE A 36 8.69 0.33 13.28
C ILE A 36 8.73 -1.11 13.81
N ASN A 37 7.65 -1.86 13.60
CA ASN A 37 7.55 -3.27 13.97
C ASN A 37 7.32 -4.11 12.70
N GLU A 38 8.05 -5.22 12.59
CA GLU A 38 7.88 -6.18 11.50
C GLU A 38 6.71 -7.14 11.73
N ALA A 39 6.32 -7.31 12.99
CA ALA A 39 5.20 -8.14 13.41
C ALA A 39 4.20 -7.32 14.21
N TYR A 40 2.94 -7.76 14.18
CA TYR A 40 1.90 -7.15 14.99
C TYR A 40 2.16 -7.42 16.49
N PRO A 41 2.07 -6.40 17.37
CA PRO A 41 2.55 -6.51 18.75
C PRO A 41 1.61 -7.25 19.72
N PHE A 42 0.40 -7.62 19.28
CA PHE A 42 -0.60 -8.30 20.12
C PHE A 42 -0.83 -9.76 19.69
N GLU A 43 -1.25 -10.59 20.64
CA GLU A 43 -1.55 -12.01 20.42
C GLU A 43 -2.81 -12.19 19.54
N ILE A 44 -2.80 -13.24 18.71
CA ILE A 44 -3.88 -13.56 17.75
C ILE A 44 -5.22 -13.80 18.46
N ASP A 45 -5.19 -14.45 19.63
CA ASP A 45 -6.38 -14.82 20.39
C ASP A 45 -7.09 -13.62 21.03
N GLU A 46 -6.45 -12.45 21.07
CA GLU A 46 -7.02 -11.19 21.58
C GLU A 46 -7.66 -10.35 20.47
N LEU A 47 -7.51 -10.74 19.20
CA LEU A 47 -8.03 -10.00 18.05
C LEU A 47 -9.44 -10.47 17.67
N ALA A 48 -10.44 -9.69 18.05
CA ALA A 48 -11.77 -9.82 17.46
C ALA A 48 -11.75 -9.44 15.97
N SER A 49 -11.14 -8.28 15.67
CA SER A 49 -10.70 -7.82 14.35
C SER A 49 -10.11 -6.42 14.54
N VAL A 50 -9.08 -6.06 13.76
CA VAL A 50 -8.55 -4.70 13.68
C VAL A 50 -8.53 -4.28 12.22
N THR A 51 -9.06 -3.09 11.92
CA THR A 51 -9.07 -2.54 10.58
C THR A 51 -8.12 -1.36 10.50
N PHE A 52 -7.36 -1.28 9.42
CA PHE A 52 -6.52 -0.15 9.06
C PHE A 52 -7.07 0.44 7.76
N ARG A 53 -7.38 1.73 7.74
CA ARG A 53 -7.95 2.40 6.57
C ARG A 53 -6.93 3.28 5.90
N TRP A 54 -6.96 3.30 4.58
CA TRP A 54 -6.14 4.20 3.79
C TRP A 54 -6.36 5.64 4.22
N MET A 55 -5.25 6.32 4.52
CA MET A 55 -5.26 7.73 4.89
C MET A 55 -4.49 8.56 3.87
N ASP A 56 -3.35 8.06 3.37
CA ASP A 56 -2.47 8.85 2.52
C ASP A 56 -1.47 8.01 1.72
N GLY A 57 -0.88 8.56 0.66
CA GLY A 57 0.10 7.86 -0.19
C GLY A 57 0.16 8.31 -1.64
N THR A 58 1.00 7.66 -2.48
CA THR A 58 1.31 8.13 -3.85
C THR A 58 0.30 7.76 -4.94
N GLY A 59 -0.73 6.96 -4.67
CA GLY A 59 -1.38 6.19 -5.75
C GLY A 59 -0.39 5.22 -6.43
N LEU A 60 -0.85 4.51 -7.46
CA LEU A 60 0.02 3.63 -8.25
C LEU A 60 0.67 4.43 -9.40
N VAL A 61 1.97 4.62 -9.29
CA VAL A 61 2.81 5.35 -10.23
C VAL A 61 3.41 4.39 -11.26
N PRO A 62 3.25 4.64 -12.57
CA PRO A 62 3.87 3.82 -13.61
C PRO A 62 5.39 3.97 -13.63
N ASN A 63 6.11 2.85 -13.72
CA ASN A 63 7.57 2.84 -13.79
C ASN A 63 8.08 3.60 -15.02
N GLU A 64 7.40 3.49 -16.16
CA GLU A 64 7.79 4.16 -17.41
C GLU A 64 7.32 5.63 -17.51
N GLY A 65 6.72 6.17 -16.44
CA GLY A 65 6.07 7.48 -16.43
C GLY A 65 4.66 7.46 -17.03
N GLY A 66 3.90 8.54 -16.85
CA GLY A 66 2.52 8.66 -17.31
C GLY A 66 1.52 8.95 -16.19
N ALA A 67 0.26 8.53 -16.39
CA ALA A 67 -0.82 8.81 -15.46
C ALA A 67 -0.73 7.91 -14.22
N ILE A 68 -0.84 8.53 -13.04
CA ILE A 68 -0.96 7.83 -11.76
C ILE A 68 -2.38 7.32 -11.64
N ILE A 69 -2.55 6.07 -11.19
CA ILE A 69 -3.85 5.50 -10.82
C ILE A 69 -4.11 5.83 -9.35
N PRO A 70 -5.11 6.67 -9.01
CA PRO A 70 -5.41 7.01 -7.63
C PRO A 70 -5.87 5.79 -6.81
N ILE A 71 -5.45 5.75 -5.55
CA ILE A 71 -5.98 4.79 -4.55
C ILE A 71 -7.11 5.49 -3.78
N LEU A 72 -8.26 4.82 -3.69
CA LEU A 72 -9.46 5.34 -3.06
C LEU A 72 -9.39 5.19 -1.52
N SER A 73 -10.00 6.16 -0.82
CA SER A 73 -9.99 6.26 0.65
C SER A 73 -10.71 5.13 1.38
N ASP A 74 -11.53 4.36 0.67
CA ASP A 74 -12.22 3.18 1.19
C ASP A 74 -11.34 1.91 1.16
N SER A 75 -10.10 2.01 0.68
CA SER A 75 -9.10 0.95 0.78
C SER A 75 -8.77 0.62 2.24
N ALA A 76 -8.57 -0.66 2.54
CA ALA A 76 -8.38 -1.12 3.91
C ALA A 76 -7.55 -2.41 4.01
N ILE A 77 -7.01 -2.62 5.21
CA ILE A 77 -6.36 -3.86 5.63
C ILE A 77 -7.06 -4.30 6.91
N GLN A 78 -7.53 -5.54 6.96
CA GLN A 78 -8.13 -6.11 8.15
C GLN A 78 -7.28 -7.25 8.68
N LEU A 79 -6.99 -7.20 9.98
CA LEU A 79 -6.42 -8.30 10.74
C LEU A 79 -7.54 -8.98 11.50
N SER A 80 -7.58 -10.30 11.46
CA SER A 80 -8.52 -11.11 12.22
C SER A 80 -7.87 -12.42 12.64
N ASN A 81 -8.57 -13.21 13.44
CA ASN A 81 -8.16 -14.58 13.78
C ASN A 81 -8.07 -15.51 12.54
N PHE A 82 -8.53 -15.08 11.37
CA PHE A 82 -8.40 -15.81 10.11
C PHE A 82 -7.19 -15.38 9.27
N GLY A 83 -6.49 -14.31 9.68
CA GLY A 83 -5.33 -13.78 8.99
C GLY A 83 -5.49 -12.31 8.59
N ILE A 84 -4.90 -11.97 7.45
CA ILE A 84 -4.92 -10.64 6.85
C ILE A 84 -5.83 -10.69 5.64
N ASP A 85 -6.70 -9.69 5.51
CA ASP A 85 -7.39 -9.34 4.27
C ASP A 85 -6.95 -7.94 3.84
N ILE A 86 -6.55 -7.78 2.58
CA ILE A 86 -6.10 -6.51 2.00
C ILE A 86 -7.03 -6.19 0.83
N GLU A 87 -7.54 -4.96 0.82
CA GLU A 87 -8.38 -4.45 -0.24
C GLU A 87 -7.91 -3.04 -0.64
N ILE A 88 -7.27 -2.93 -1.80
CA ILE A 88 -6.81 -1.65 -2.37
C ILE A 88 -7.70 -1.31 -3.56
N ARG A 89 -8.51 -0.28 -3.40
CA ARG A 89 -9.46 0.17 -4.42
C ARG A 89 -8.81 1.25 -5.28
N LEU A 90 -8.91 1.07 -6.58
CA LEU A 90 -8.28 1.92 -7.58
C LEU A 90 -9.35 2.70 -8.33
N ASP A 91 -9.21 4.02 -8.39
CA ASP A 91 -10.14 4.90 -9.09
C ASP A 91 -10.20 4.53 -10.57
N ASP A 92 -11.38 4.16 -11.07
CA ASP A 92 -11.62 3.67 -12.44
C ASP A 92 -10.80 2.43 -12.89
N PHE A 93 -10.12 1.74 -11.98
CA PHE A 93 -9.24 0.61 -12.32
C PHE A 93 -9.58 -0.71 -11.62
N GLY A 94 -10.51 -0.71 -10.65
CA GLY A 94 -10.94 -1.94 -9.98
C GLY A 94 -10.36 -2.09 -8.58
N THR A 95 -9.96 -3.30 -8.19
CA THR A 95 -9.53 -3.59 -6.81
C THR A 95 -8.44 -4.65 -6.76
N LEU A 96 -7.35 -4.36 -6.05
CA LEU A 96 -6.32 -5.34 -5.71
C LEU A 96 -6.68 -6.01 -4.38
N LEU A 97 -6.78 -7.34 -4.39
CA LEU A 97 -7.12 -8.16 -3.23
C LEU A 97 -5.95 -9.01 -2.80
N GLY A 98 -5.60 -8.97 -1.52
CA GLY A 98 -4.57 -9.81 -0.92
C GLY A 98 -5.09 -10.54 0.31
N SER A 99 -4.51 -11.70 0.59
CA SER A 99 -4.77 -12.41 1.84
C SER A 99 -3.51 -13.08 2.37
N GLY A 100 -3.41 -13.24 3.69
CA GLY A 100 -2.26 -13.87 4.32
C GLY A 100 -2.63 -14.58 5.63
N GLU A 101 -2.01 -15.72 5.91
CA GLU A 101 -2.33 -16.55 7.09
C GLU A 101 -1.62 -16.07 8.39
N SER A 102 -0.69 -15.14 8.27
CA SER A 102 0.08 -14.60 9.41
C SER A 102 0.02 -13.08 9.39
N PHE A 103 0.18 -12.41 10.53
CA PHE A 103 0.24 -10.93 10.57
C PHE A 103 1.58 -10.34 10.11
N ASN A 104 2.34 -11.09 9.30
CA ASN A 104 3.50 -10.58 8.60
C ASN A 104 3.07 -9.95 7.28
N LEU A 105 3.29 -8.64 7.15
CA LEU A 105 2.93 -7.86 5.97
C LEU A 105 4.02 -7.89 4.89
N ILE A 106 4.72 -9.00 4.67
CA ILE A 106 5.82 -9.06 3.68
C ILE A 106 5.38 -9.90 2.48
N ASP A 107 5.57 -9.34 1.28
CA ASP A 107 5.38 -10.03 0.01
C ASP A 107 4.02 -10.75 -0.13
N ILE A 108 2.93 -10.10 0.32
CA ILE A 108 1.58 -10.64 0.19
C ILE A 108 1.13 -10.50 -1.27
N PRO A 109 0.80 -11.61 -1.98
CA PRO A 109 0.31 -11.54 -3.35
C PRO A 109 -1.00 -10.76 -3.45
N LEU A 110 -1.17 -10.03 -4.56
CA LEU A 110 -2.38 -9.27 -4.87
C LEU A 110 -3.00 -9.73 -6.19
N ASP A 111 -4.24 -10.16 -6.15
CA ASP A 111 -5.05 -10.45 -7.33
C ASP A 111 -5.83 -9.20 -7.76
N HIS A 112 -5.82 -8.86 -9.05
CA HIS A 112 -6.61 -7.73 -9.57
C HIS A 112 -8.00 -8.20 -10.04
N VAL A 113 -9.05 -7.66 -9.42
CA VAL A 113 -10.44 -7.95 -9.76
C VAL A 113 -11.23 -6.69 -10.09
N SER A 114 -12.42 -6.87 -10.67
CA SER A 114 -13.37 -5.78 -10.92
C SER A 114 -12.84 -4.66 -11.83
N CYS A 115 -11.97 -5.00 -12.79
CA CYS A 115 -11.36 -4.03 -13.69
C CYS A 115 -12.33 -3.46 -14.74
N GLU A 116 -13.57 -3.98 -14.83
CA GLU A 116 -14.59 -3.58 -15.81
C GLU A 116 -14.04 -3.46 -17.24
N ASP A 117 -14.07 -2.25 -17.83
CA ASP A 117 -13.57 -1.93 -19.16
C ASP A 117 -12.08 -1.54 -19.17
N SER A 118 -11.45 -1.38 -18.00
CA SER A 118 -10.00 -1.22 -17.87
C SER A 118 -9.31 -2.58 -17.97
N ALA A 119 -8.07 -2.58 -18.48
CA ALA A 119 -7.28 -3.80 -18.50
C ALA A 119 -6.75 -4.09 -17.08
N CYS A 120 -6.89 -5.34 -16.65
CA CYS A 120 -6.38 -5.77 -15.35
C CYS A 120 -4.86 -5.83 -15.33
N PHE A 121 -4.31 -5.75 -14.12
CA PHE A 121 -2.96 -6.22 -13.84
C PHE A 121 -3.00 -7.74 -13.82
N ASP A 122 -1.90 -8.37 -14.20
CA ASP A 122 -1.80 -9.82 -14.17
C ASP A 122 -1.53 -10.31 -12.74
N ASP A 123 -0.78 -9.54 -11.96
CA ASP A 123 -0.38 -9.87 -10.59
C ASP A 123 0.05 -8.59 -9.84
N GLY A 124 0.28 -8.71 -8.54
CA GLY A 124 0.73 -7.62 -7.68
C GLY A 124 1.25 -8.10 -6.34
N ARG A 125 1.75 -7.16 -5.55
CA ARG A 125 2.34 -7.43 -4.25
C ARG A 125 2.14 -6.31 -3.27
N PHE A 126 1.88 -6.68 -2.02
CA PHE A 126 1.83 -5.77 -0.90
C PHE A 126 2.96 -6.07 0.08
N THR A 127 3.71 -5.04 0.47
CA THR A 127 4.67 -5.09 1.58
C THR A 127 4.41 -3.94 2.54
N GLY A 128 4.00 -4.25 3.76
CA GLY A 128 3.75 -3.31 4.85
C GLY A 128 4.73 -3.41 6.02
N ARG A 129 4.71 -2.41 6.88
CA ARG A 129 5.33 -2.38 8.21
C ARG A 129 4.40 -1.68 9.19
N TYR A 130 4.28 -2.22 10.40
CA TYR A 130 3.54 -1.57 11.47
C TYR A 130 4.36 -0.42 12.04
N ILE A 131 3.73 0.71 12.32
CA ILE A 131 4.37 1.90 12.86
C ILE A 131 3.62 2.48 14.05
N GLY A 132 4.34 3.24 14.87
CA GLY A 132 3.80 3.89 16.05
C GLY A 132 3.75 2.97 17.27
N ALA A 133 3.35 3.54 18.41
CA ALA A 133 3.06 2.76 19.60
C ALA A 133 1.91 1.80 19.29
N ASP A 134 2.04 0.54 19.72
CA ASP A 134 0.99 -0.48 19.59
C ASP A 134 0.50 -0.72 18.16
N ALA A 135 1.34 -0.46 17.15
CA ALA A 135 0.99 -0.61 15.74
C ALA A 135 -0.22 0.24 15.32
N ALA A 136 -0.28 1.50 15.75
CA ALA A 136 -1.36 2.44 15.42
C ALA A 136 -1.57 2.68 13.91
N ALA A 137 -0.57 2.39 13.07
CA ALA A 137 -0.68 2.50 11.62
C ALA A 137 0.20 1.49 10.87
N ILE A 138 -0.03 1.35 9.57
CA ILE A 138 0.77 0.58 8.62
C ILE A 138 1.30 1.53 7.55
N ILE A 139 2.59 1.42 7.24
CA ILE A 139 3.17 2.00 6.02
C ILE A 139 3.38 0.88 5.01
N SER A 140 3.19 1.13 3.72
CA SER A 140 3.30 0.08 2.71
C SER A 140 3.93 0.53 1.40
N LEU A 141 4.46 -0.47 0.69
CA LEU A 141 4.74 -0.49 -0.73
C LEU A 141 3.70 -1.42 -1.38
N ILE A 142 3.11 -0.96 -2.47
CA ILE A 142 2.11 -1.65 -3.27
C ILE A 142 2.65 -1.70 -4.70
N GLU A 143 2.79 -2.89 -5.26
CA GLU A 143 3.28 -3.11 -6.62
C GLU A 143 2.20 -3.84 -7.41
N ALA A 144 2.03 -3.50 -8.69
CA ALA A 144 1.14 -4.21 -9.59
C ALA A 144 1.75 -4.22 -11.00
N TRP A 145 1.68 -5.35 -11.70
CA TRP A 145 2.28 -5.51 -13.02
C TRP A 145 1.44 -6.38 -13.95
N GLY A 146 1.62 -6.16 -15.24
CA GLY A 146 1.02 -7.00 -16.28
C GLY A 146 1.15 -6.36 -17.66
N ASP A 147 0.24 -6.71 -18.55
CA ASP A 147 0.20 -6.20 -19.93
C ASP A 147 0.05 -4.66 -20.03
N ILE A 148 -0.51 -4.01 -19.02
CA ILE A 148 -0.63 -2.53 -18.95
C ILE A 148 0.61 -1.82 -18.36
N GLY A 149 1.66 -2.58 -18.03
CA GLY A 149 2.90 -2.06 -17.48
C GLY A 149 3.11 -2.43 -16.01
N SER A 150 4.17 -1.88 -15.42
CA SER A 150 4.52 -2.05 -14.01
C SER A 150 4.31 -0.74 -13.25
N TYR A 151 3.65 -0.84 -12.10
CA TYR A 151 3.27 0.29 -11.27
C TYR A 151 3.70 0.02 -9.83
N SER A 152 4.04 1.10 -9.12
CA SER A 152 4.39 1.07 -7.71
C SER A 152 3.74 2.24 -6.98
N GLY A 153 3.32 2.02 -5.75
CA GLY A 153 2.71 3.02 -4.90
C GLY A 153 3.09 2.84 -3.45
N THR A 154 2.98 3.89 -2.66
CA THR A 154 3.15 3.83 -1.21
C THR A 154 1.85 4.14 -0.51
N GLY A 155 1.60 3.53 0.64
CA GLY A 155 0.41 3.79 1.44
C GLY A 155 0.69 4.01 2.92
N VAL A 156 -0.20 4.76 3.56
CA VAL A 156 -0.33 4.90 5.01
C VAL A 156 -1.75 4.50 5.38
N PHE A 157 -1.88 3.51 6.25
CA PHE A 157 -3.16 3.05 6.76
C PHE A 157 -3.20 3.26 8.27
N GLU A 158 -4.19 3.98 8.77
CA GLU A 158 -4.35 4.21 10.22
C GLU A 158 -5.39 3.25 10.79
N GLN A 159 -5.15 2.79 12.02
CA GLN A 159 -6.09 1.93 12.73
C GLN A 159 -7.44 2.65 12.89
N SER A 160 -8.52 1.91 12.64
CA SER A 160 -9.89 2.37 12.69
C SER A 160 -10.76 1.38 13.44
N ASP A 161 -11.70 1.89 14.24
CA ASP A 161 -12.72 1.09 14.91
C ASP A 161 -13.85 0.65 13.96
N ILE A 162 -13.81 1.05 12.68
CA ILE A 162 -14.86 0.78 11.69
C ILE A 162 -14.46 -0.43 10.83
N PRO A 163 -15.20 -1.57 10.90
CA PRO A 163 -14.94 -2.74 10.07
C PRO A 163 -15.00 -2.43 8.58
N ILE A 164 -14.35 -3.22 7.72
CA ILE A 164 -14.36 -3.02 6.26
C ILE A 164 -15.79 -2.88 5.69
N ASP A 165 -16.74 -3.71 6.14
CA ASP A 165 -18.16 -3.68 5.75
C ASP A 165 -19.04 -2.70 6.56
N GLY A 166 -18.43 -1.88 7.42
CA GLY A 166 -19.15 -0.93 8.28
C GLY A 166 -19.56 0.35 7.54
N PRO A 167 -20.66 1.02 7.95
CA PRO A 167 -20.98 2.35 7.44
C PRO A 167 -19.87 3.34 7.80
N GLN A 168 -19.35 4.06 6.80
CA GLN A 168 -18.40 5.15 6.99
C GLN A 168 -19.07 6.32 7.76
N PRO A 169 -18.41 6.95 8.74
CA PRO A 169 -18.91 8.19 9.33
C PRO A 169 -18.93 9.29 8.26
N GLU A 170 -20.05 10.02 8.21
CA GLU A 170 -20.33 11.13 7.28
C GLU A 170 -19.36 12.32 7.42
#